data_AF-A0A9E3IMH3-F1
#
_entry.id   AF-A0A9E3IMH3-F1
#
_cell.length_a   1.000
_cell.length_b   1.000
_cell.length_c   1.000
_cell.angle_alpha   90.00
_cell.angle_beta   90.00
_cell.angle_gamma   90.00
#
_symmetry.space_group_name_H-M   'P 1'
#
loop_
_entity.id
_entity.type
_entity.pdbx_description
1 polymer ?
#
loop_
_entity_poly.entity_id
_entity_poly.type
_entity_poly.pdbx_seq_one_letter_code
_entity_poly.pdbx_strand_id
1 'polypeptide(L)'
;MDMLNLFGRFSRLVSIWLAHPTAFVLALLSVIIWAATGPLYGYSENWQLIINTGTTILTFLMVFLIQNTQNRDAKAMQLKLDELLRAMHGARNEMIDLENLTEEEITRYCGEFKKLHLRYEKEMERRGLEKKP
;
A
#
# COMPACT_ATOMS: atom_id res chain seq x y z
N MET A 1 -17.05 23.53 -1.22
CA MET A 1 -17.12 22.09 -1.55
C MET A 1 -15.71 21.66 -1.88
N ASP A 2 -15.01 21.10 -0.90
CA ASP A 2 -13.54 21.08 -0.84
C ASP A 2 -12.91 20.24 -1.94
N MET A 3 -11.91 20.78 -2.66
CA MET A 3 -11.19 20.09 -3.73
C MET A 3 -10.68 18.70 -3.32
N LEU A 4 -10.30 18.53 -2.04
CA LEU A 4 -9.86 17.26 -1.46
C LEU A 4 -10.94 16.17 -1.53
N ASN A 5 -12.20 16.54 -1.30
CA ASN A 5 -13.33 15.61 -1.38
C ASN A 5 -13.66 15.22 -2.83
N LEU A 6 -13.48 16.15 -3.77
CA LEU A 6 -13.67 15.87 -5.20
C LEU A 6 -12.58 14.93 -5.73
N PHE A 7 -11.31 15.21 -5.41
CA PHE A 7 -10.18 14.35 -5.77
C PHE A 7 -10.33 12.96 -5.15
N GLY A 8 -10.67 12.86 -3.86
CA GLY A 8 -10.88 11.58 -3.20
C GLY A 8 -11.98 10.71 -3.82
N ARG A 9 -13.04 11.32 -4.35
CA ARG A 9 -14.11 10.62 -5.09
C ARG A 9 -13.67 10.20 -6.49
N PHE A 10 -12.99 11.09 -7.21
CA PHE A 10 -12.43 10.81 -8.54
C PHE A 10 -11.42 9.67 -8.49
N SER A 11 -10.43 9.75 -7.59
CA SER A 11 -9.40 8.72 -7.42
C SER A 11 -9.99 7.37 -7.07
N ARG A 12 -11.05 7.32 -6.26
CA ARG A 12 -11.76 6.08 -5.94
C ARG A 12 -12.47 5.51 -7.17
N LEU A 13 -13.14 6.34 -7.96
CA LEU A 13 -13.84 5.91 -9.17
C LEU A 13 -12.86 5.35 -10.20
N VAL A 14 -11.74 6.04 -10.42
CA VAL A 14 -10.67 5.59 -11.31
C VAL A 14 -10.05 4.29 -10.79
N SER A 15 -9.78 4.17 -9.49
CA SER A 15 -9.19 2.95 -8.91
C SER A 15 -10.10 1.74 -9.04
N ILE A 16 -11.41 1.90 -8.82
CA ILE A 16 -12.39 0.81 -9.00
C ILE A 16 -12.45 0.38 -10.47
N TRP A 17 -12.38 1.33 -11.40
CA TRP A 17 -12.43 1.03 -12.82
C TRP A 17 -11.16 0.31 -13.28
N LEU A 18 -9.98 0.81 -12.89
CA LEU A 18 -8.68 0.22 -13.21
C LEU A 18 -8.48 -1.16 -12.57
N ALA A 19 -9.08 -1.43 -11.41
CA ALA A 19 -9.04 -2.73 -10.75
C ALA A 19 -9.96 -3.79 -11.39
N HIS A 20 -10.84 -3.39 -12.32
CA HIS A 20 -11.78 -4.31 -12.95
C HIS A 20 -11.12 -5.09 -14.10
N PRO A 21 -11.37 -6.41 -14.26
CA PRO A 21 -10.80 -7.22 -15.35
C PRO A 21 -11.06 -6.64 -16.76
N THR A 22 -12.16 -5.93 -16.94
CA THR A 22 -12.49 -5.28 -18.23
C THR A 22 -11.54 -4.14 -18.57
N ALA A 23 -11.01 -3.40 -17.60
CA ALA A 23 -10.04 -2.34 -17.86
C ALA A 23 -8.71 -2.92 -18.37
N PHE A 24 -8.29 -4.07 -17.82
CA PHE A 24 -7.12 -4.79 -18.33
C PHE A 24 -7.33 -5.25 -19.78
N VAL A 25 -8.48 -5.84 -20.09
CA VAL A 25 -8.81 -6.28 -21.46
C VAL A 25 -8.81 -5.09 -22.43
N LEU A 26 -9.41 -3.96 -22.05
CA LEU A 26 -9.40 -2.74 -22.87
C LEU A 26 -8.00 -2.17 -23.07
N ALA A 27 -7.17 -2.16 -22.03
CA ALA A 27 -5.78 -1.71 -22.13
C ALA A 27 -4.97 -2.62 -23.06
N LEU A 28 -5.12 -3.93 -22.93
CA LEU A 28 -4.47 -4.92 -23.79
C LEU A 28 -4.91 -4.75 -25.25
N LEU A 29 -6.21 -4.61 -25.51
CA LEU A 29 -6.73 -4.35 -26.85
C LEU A 29 -6.17 -3.06 -27.45
N SER A 30 -6.05 -2.00 -26.64
CA SER A 30 -5.46 -0.72 -27.09
C SER A 30 -4.00 -0.89 -27.53
N VAL A 31 -3.21 -1.67 -26.77
CA VAL A 31 -1.82 -2.00 -27.14
C VAL A 31 -1.75 -2.84 -28.42
N ILE A 32 -2.65 -3.82 -28.58
CA ILE A 32 -2.73 -4.65 -29.79
C ILE A 32 -3.07 -3.79 -31.01
N ILE A 33 -4.07 -2.90 -30.89
CA ILE A 33 -4.46 -1.97 -31.98
C ILE A 33 -3.30 -1.06 -32.35
N TRP A 34 -2.59 -0.51 -31.37
CA TRP A 34 -1.39 0.30 -31.61
C TRP A 34 -0.29 -0.50 -32.33
N ALA A 35 -0.03 -1.74 -31.89
CA ALA A 35 0.98 -2.59 -32.53
C ALA A 35 0.60 -2.96 -33.97
N ALA A 36 -0.69 -3.22 -34.23
CA ALA A 36 -1.22 -3.58 -35.55
C ALA A 36 -1.27 -2.40 -36.52
N THR A 37 -1.41 -1.17 -36.02
CA THR A 37 -1.34 0.05 -36.83
C THR A 37 0.09 0.52 -37.07
N GLY A 38 1.07 0.05 -36.30
CA GLY A 38 2.49 0.37 -36.46
C GLY A 38 3.09 0.14 -37.87
N PRO A 39 2.80 -0.96 -38.58
CA PRO A 39 3.29 -1.19 -39.95
C PRO A 39 2.83 -0.12 -40.95
N LEU A 40 1.63 0.46 -40.76
CA LEU A 40 1.12 1.55 -41.63
C LEU A 40 1.97 2.81 -41.50
N TYR A 41 2.58 3.03 -40.34
CA TYR A 41 3.44 4.18 -40.03
C TYR A 41 4.93 3.82 -40.02
N GLY A 42 5.30 2.63 -40.51
CA GLY A 42 6.68 2.15 -40.56
C GLY A 42 7.38 2.10 -39.19
N TYR A 43 6.61 1.99 -38.10
CA TYR A 43 7.13 2.12 -36.72
C TYR A 43 8.00 3.37 -36.52
N SER A 44 7.61 4.52 -37.10
CA SER A 44 8.35 5.78 -37.00
C SER A 44 8.62 6.23 -35.56
N GLU A 45 9.63 7.08 -35.37
CA GLU A 45 9.96 7.61 -34.04
C GLU A 45 8.78 8.36 -33.40
N ASN A 46 8.05 9.16 -34.17
CA ASN A 46 6.85 9.85 -33.68
C ASN A 46 5.74 8.87 -33.25
N TRP A 47 5.59 7.76 -33.97
CA TRP A 47 4.60 6.73 -33.64
C TRP A 47 4.91 6.03 -32.30
N GLN A 48 6.18 5.72 -32.06
CA GLN A 48 6.65 5.14 -30.80
C GLN A 48 6.63 6.15 -29.65
N LEU A 49 6.97 7.41 -29.94
CA LEU A 49 6.97 8.49 -28.95
C LEU A 49 5.58 8.70 -28.34
N ILE A 50 4.51 8.66 -29.14
CA ILE A 50 3.14 8.87 -28.65
C ILE A 50 2.76 7.87 -27.56
N ILE A 51 3.01 6.57 -27.75
CA ILE A 51 2.66 5.56 -26.75
C ILE A 51 3.54 5.66 -25.51
N ASN A 52 4.85 5.92 -25.70
CA ASN A 52 5.80 6.03 -24.60
C ASN A 52 5.51 7.25 -23.73
N THR A 53 5.35 8.42 -24.35
CA THR A 53 5.03 9.67 -23.65
C THR A 53 3.66 9.58 -22.98
N GLY A 54 2.65 9.05 -23.67
CA GLY A 54 1.30 8.88 -23.12
C GLY A 54 1.28 7.97 -21.90
N THR A 55 1.90 6.79 -22.02
CA THR A 55 1.96 5.81 -20.92
C THR A 55 2.76 6.37 -19.73
N THR A 56 3.82 7.12 -19.98
CA THR A 56 4.62 7.76 -18.93
C THR A 56 3.79 8.76 -18.13
N ILE A 57 3.05 9.65 -18.81
CA ILE A 57 2.17 10.62 -18.16
C ILE A 57 1.08 9.91 -17.36
N LEU A 58 0.43 8.90 -17.95
CA LEU A 58 -0.60 8.11 -17.27
C LEU A 58 -0.05 7.41 -16.03
N THR A 59 1.14 6.80 -16.14
CA THR A 59 1.80 6.12 -15.03
C THR A 59 2.16 7.11 -13.92
N PHE A 60 2.70 8.28 -14.26
CA PHE A 60 3.01 9.33 -13.30
C PHE A 60 1.76 9.78 -12.53
N LEU A 61 0.66 10.05 -13.23
CA LEU A 61 -0.62 10.37 -12.60
C LEU A 61 -1.16 9.21 -11.75
N MET A 62 -1.01 7.97 -12.24
CA MET A 62 -1.47 6.78 -11.56
C MET A 62 -0.74 6.55 -10.23
N VAL A 63 0.55 6.89 -10.12
CA VAL A 63 1.27 6.84 -8.83
C VAL A 63 0.57 7.69 -7.78
N PHE A 64 0.19 8.94 -8.10
CA PHE A 64 -0.53 9.79 -7.14
C PHE A 64 -1.92 9.25 -6.80
N LEU A 65 -2.65 8.73 -7.79
CA LEU A 65 -3.98 8.13 -7.57
C LEU A 65 -3.91 6.90 -6.67
N ILE A 66 -2.93 6.03 -6.91
CA ILE A 66 -2.66 4.85 -6.10
C ILE A 66 -2.25 5.27 -4.70
N GLN A 67 -1.29 6.18 -4.56
CA GLN A 67 -0.83 6.67 -3.25
C GLN A 67 -1.97 7.28 -2.44
N ASN A 68 -2.85 8.09 -3.04
CA ASN A 68 -3.99 8.65 -2.35
C ASN A 68 -4.97 7.57 -1.86
N THR A 69 -5.25 6.57 -2.71
CA THR A 69 -6.15 5.48 -2.35
C THR A 69 -5.54 4.57 -1.28
N GLN A 70 -4.27 4.19 -1.46
CA GLN A 70 -3.50 3.39 -0.50
C GLN A 70 -3.34 4.09 0.85
N ASN A 71 -3.03 5.39 0.87
CA ASN A 71 -2.90 6.15 2.11
C ASN A 71 -4.21 6.17 2.90
N ARG A 72 -5.35 6.35 2.21
CA ARG A 72 -6.67 6.32 2.86
C ARG A 72 -6.99 4.92 3.40
N ASP A 73 -6.71 3.88 2.63
CA ASP A 73 -6.99 2.49 3.02
C ASP A 73 -6.08 2.03 4.18
N ALA A 74 -4.81 2.46 4.19
CA ALA A 74 -3.88 2.24 5.29
C ALA A 74 -4.37 2.89 6.59
N LYS A 75 -4.82 4.15 6.53
CA LYS A 75 -5.40 4.84 7.69
C LYS A 75 -6.66 4.18 8.22
N ALA A 76 -7.54 3.72 7.32
CA ALA A 76 -8.73 2.98 7.72
C ALA A 76 -8.39 1.63 8.38
N MET A 77 -7.31 0.98 7.94
CA MET A 77 -6.81 -0.24 8.56
C MET A 77 -6.23 0.02 9.97
N GLN A 78 -5.43 1.08 10.13
CA GLN A 78 -4.90 1.52 11.43
C GLN A 78 -6.03 1.77 12.44
N LEU A 79 -7.03 2.58 12.07
CA LEU A 79 -8.19 2.87 12.94
C LEU A 79 -8.97 1.62 13.38
N LYS A 80 -9.10 0.63 12.48
CA LYS A 80 -9.75 -0.64 12.83
C LYS A 80 -8.91 -1.45 13.81
N LEU A 81 -7.58 -1.45 13.66
CA LEU A 81 -6.66 -2.12 14.58
C LEU A 81 -6.64 -1.44 15.94
N ASP A 82 -6.66 -0.11 15.97
CA ASP A 82 -6.73 0.67 17.21
C ASP A 82 -8.02 0.37 17.99
N GLU A 83 -9.16 0.25 17.31
CA GLU A 83 -10.42 -0.15 17.94
C GLU A 83 -10.33 -1.57 18.54
N LEU A 84 -9.68 -2.51 17.84
CA LEU A 84 -9.46 -3.86 18.35
C LEU A 84 -8.50 -3.89 19.55
N LEU A 85 -7.41 -3.11 19.51
CA LEU A 85 -6.47 -2.97 20.63
C LEU A 85 -7.18 -2.38 21.85
N ARG A 86 -7.99 -1.33 21.65
CA ARG A 86 -8.79 -0.71 22.72
C ARG A 86 -9.77 -1.68 23.36
N ALA A 87 -10.36 -2.59 22.57
CA ALA A 87 -11.33 -3.57 23.05
C ALA A 87 -10.69 -4.80 23.75
N MET A 88 -9.40 -5.05 23.54
CA MET A 88 -8.71 -6.24 24.05
C MET A 88 -8.15 -6.03 25.46
N HIS A 89 -8.58 -6.87 26.42
CA HIS A 89 -8.08 -6.81 27.79
C HIS A 89 -6.59 -7.21 27.87
N GLY A 90 -5.76 -6.36 28.46
CA GLY A 90 -4.30 -6.58 28.58
C GLY A 90 -3.47 -6.06 27.41
N ALA A 91 -4.08 -5.48 26.36
CA ALA A 91 -3.36 -4.75 25.34
C ALA A 91 -2.80 -3.43 25.90
N ARG A 92 -1.64 -3.00 25.42
CA ARG A 92 -1.06 -1.70 25.81
C ARG A 92 -1.73 -0.60 25.01
N ASN A 93 -2.55 0.22 25.66
CA ASN A 93 -3.18 1.39 25.02
C ASN A 93 -2.16 2.39 24.46
N GLU A 94 -0.92 2.37 24.95
CA GLU A 94 0.20 3.17 24.43
C GLU A 94 0.60 2.82 22.98
N MET A 95 0.09 1.69 22.45
CA MET A 95 0.32 1.24 21.07
C MET A 95 -0.76 1.74 20.08
N ILE A 96 -1.82 2.38 20.57
CA ILE A 96 -2.84 3.01 19.75
C ILE A 96 -2.21 4.25 19.08
N ASP A 97 -2.53 4.50 17.81
CA ASP A 97 -2.05 5.66 17.04
C ASP A 97 -0.52 5.69 16.85
N LEU A 98 0.11 4.50 16.81
CA LEU A 98 1.57 4.34 16.70
C LEU A 98 2.17 5.02 15.46
N GLU A 99 1.41 5.17 14.38
CA GLU A 99 1.89 5.78 13.13
C GLU A 99 2.18 7.28 13.21
N ASN A 100 1.66 7.97 14.23
CA ASN A 100 1.90 9.41 14.44
C ASN A 100 3.05 9.68 15.40
N LEU A 101 3.71 8.63 15.91
CA LEU A 101 4.86 8.75 16.79
C LEU A 101 6.12 9.20 16.04
N THR A 102 7.04 9.80 16.78
CA THR A 102 8.37 10.12 16.26
C THR A 102 9.21 8.86 16.02
N GLU A 103 10.20 8.93 15.13
CA GLU A 103 11.11 7.82 14.84
C GLU A 103 11.83 7.32 16.11
N GLU A 104 12.16 8.23 17.04
CA GLU A 104 12.78 7.90 18.33
C GLU A 104 11.84 7.06 19.20
N GLU A 105 10.56 7.42 19.25
CA GLU A 105 9.54 6.68 20.00
C GLU A 105 9.25 5.31 19.39
N ILE A 106 9.14 5.23 18.06
CA ILE A 106 9.00 3.95 17.34
C ILE A 106 10.20 3.04 17.65
N THR A 107 11.42 3.58 17.58
CA THR A 107 12.65 2.84 17.89
C THR A 107 12.66 2.34 19.33
N ARG A 108 12.19 3.16 20.28
CA ARG A 108 12.05 2.77 21.70
C ARG A 108 11.13 1.55 21.84
N TYR A 109 9.94 1.57 21.23
CA TYR A 109 9.00 0.45 21.28
C TYR A 109 9.54 -0.81 20.60
N CYS A 110 10.18 -0.68 19.44
CA CYS A 110 10.89 -1.79 18.79
C CYS A 110 11.94 -2.43 19.72
N GLY A 111 12.69 -1.60 20.45
CA GLY A 111 13.65 -2.04 21.46
C GLY A 111 13.01 -2.80 22.62
N GLU A 112 11.84 -2.35 23.11
CA GLU A 112 11.09 -3.06 24.15
C GLU A 112 10.57 -4.43 23.69
N PHE A 113 9.99 -4.51 22.49
CA PHE A 113 9.52 -5.78 21.92
C PHE A 113 10.67 -6.76 21.74
N LYS A 114 11.83 -6.29 21.26
CA LYS A 114 13.03 -7.12 21.14
C LYS A 114 13.48 -7.66 22.50
N LYS A 115 13.49 -6.82 23.55
CA LYS A 115 13.83 -7.26 24.92
C LYS A 115 12.83 -8.27 25.47
N LEU A 116 11.53 -8.09 25.19
CA LEU A 116 10.48 -9.01 25.59
C LEU A 116 10.67 -10.37 24.90
N HIS A 117 10.91 -10.38 23.60
CA HIS A 117 11.16 -11.60 22.84
C HIS A 117 12.38 -12.36 23.35
N LEU A 118 13.50 -11.66 23.59
CA LEU A 118 14.71 -12.26 24.17
C LEU A 118 14.47 -12.83 25.58
N ARG A 119 13.59 -12.22 26.38
CA ARG A 119 13.23 -12.75 27.70
C ARG A 119 12.42 -14.04 27.56
N TYR A 120 11.42 -14.05 26.67
CA TYR A 120 10.65 -15.25 26.36
C TYR A 120 11.53 -16.38 25.84
N GLU A 121 12.46 -16.11 24.93
CA GLU A 121 13.40 -17.09 24.39
C GLU A 121 14.25 -17.70 25.52
N LYS A 122 14.86 -16.87 26.38
CA LYS A 122 15.62 -17.32 27.55
C LYS A 122 14.78 -18.10 28.56
N GLU A 123 13.54 -17.69 28.80
CA GLU A 123 12.61 -18.42 29.68
C GLU A 123 12.22 -19.78 29.08
N MET A 124 12.02 -19.85 27.76
CA MET A 124 11.73 -21.09 27.05
C MET A 124 12.94 -22.02 27.04
N GLU A 125 14.16 -21.51 26.87
CA GLU A 125 15.41 -22.28 27.03
C GLU A 125 15.56 -22.83 28.45
N ARG A 126 15.32 -22.00 29.48
CA ARG A 126 15.37 -22.44 30.89
C ARG A 126 14.30 -23.51 31.19
N ARG A 127 13.07 -23.33 30.70
CA ARG A 127 11.99 -24.32 30.84
C ARG A 127 12.24 -25.58 30.00
N GLY A 128 12.97 -25.47 28.89
CA GLY A 128 13.45 -26.58 28.08
C GLY A 128 14.58 -27.36 28.76
N LEU A 129 15.44 -26.70 29.54
CA LEU A 129 16.46 -27.31 30.40
C LEU A 129 15.87 -27.93 31.68
N GLU A 130 14.64 -27.55 32.08
CA GLU A 130 13.91 -28.14 33.22
C GLU A 130 13.15 -29.44 32.88
N LYS A 131 13.14 -29.89 31.62
CA LYS A 131 12.63 -31.22 31.25
C LYS A 131 13.77 -32.20 30.96
N LYS A 132 14.37 -32.77 32.01
CA LYS A 132 14.23 -34.19 32.44
C LYS A 132 15.34 -34.56 33.46
N PRO A 133 15.02 -35.21 34.58
CA PRO A 133 15.99 -36.04 35.32
C PRO A 133 16.37 -37.31 34.55
#